data_AF-A0A6F9CBI3-F1
#
_entry.id   AF-A0A6F9CBI3-F1
#
_cell.length_a   1.000
_cell.length_b   1.000
_cell.length_c   1.000
_cell.angle_alpha   90.00
_cell.angle_beta   90.00
_cell.angle_gamma   90.00
#
_symmetry.space_group_name_H-M   'P 1'
#
loop_
_entity.id
_entity.type
_entity.pdbx_description
1 polymer ?
#
loop_
_entity_poly.entity_id
_entity_poly.type
_entity_poly.pdbx_seq_one_letter_code
_entity_poly.pdbx_strand_id
1 'polypeptide(L)'
;MREDKRKRKEEQGRLERERKEQEEHQRLELKDKDRREDKLNELRHLLEEKQTAVTKWETESREKAKWDRYMRCDGSPDPSVQQEINTFINLWREDPEVQIKPVLKECALALQLLEELEGMLRDQPEPADALRYQETLLSIQTLIQSKHDHTTDEILKWANAHSDIETGNMQTVVQDDNFTLCLWANLNKNPRHVTDVGFHFEEVGLGFELPKQLAVSDIAVRILHTHYDHLSHLANLKGQTP
;
A
#
# COMPACT_ATOMS: atom_id res chain seq x y z
N MET A 1 11.58 23.28 84.13
CA MET A 1 10.89 21.99 84.33
C MET A 1 9.49 21.92 83.69
N ARG A 2 8.63 22.95 83.78
CA ARG A 2 7.29 22.96 83.12
C ARG A 2 7.36 23.09 81.59
N GLU A 3 8.31 23.87 81.09
CA GLU A 3 8.48 24.14 79.66
C GLU A 3 9.04 22.93 78.89
N ASP A 4 9.92 22.17 79.54
CA ASP A 4 10.50 20.93 79.02
C ASP A 4 9.46 19.80 78.91
N LYS A 5 8.53 19.73 79.88
CA LYS A 5 7.34 18.85 79.79
C LYS A 5 6.37 19.26 78.68
N ARG A 6 6.30 20.56 78.33
CA ARG A 6 5.43 21.06 77.25
C ARG A 6 6.02 20.73 75.88
N LYS A 7 7.33 20.96 75.70
CA LYS A 7 8.07 20.58 74.48
C LYS A 7 8.00 19.07 74.20
N ARG A 8 8.21 18.23 75.22
CA ARG A 8 8.07 16.77 75.07
C ARG A 8 6.66 16.34 74.64
N LYS A 9 5.61 16.96 75.19
CA LYS A 9 4.23 16.67 74.77
C LYS A 9 3.92 17.15 73.35
N GLU A 10 4.43 18.31 72.95
CA GLU A 10 4.29 18.83 71.58
C GLU A 10 5.03 17.96 70.56
N GLU A 11 6.24 17.51 70.88
CA GLU A 11 7.04 16.61 70.05
C GLU A 11 6.38 15.22 69.92
N GLN A 12 5.87 14.67 71.02
CA GLN A 12 5.11 13.43 71.01
C GLN A 12 3.82 13.55 70.20
N GLY A 13 3.12 14.70 70.30
CA GLY A 13 1.95 15.00 69.49
C GLY A 13 2.26 15.32 68.01
N ARG A 14 3.51 15.66 67.66
CA ARG A 14 3.97 15.74 66.26
C ARG A 14 4.23 14.36 65.69
N LEU A 15 5.00 13.54 66.41
CA LEU A 15 5.32 12.16 66.01
C LEU A 15 4.05 11.31 65.84
N GLU A 16 3.06 11.47 66.71
CA GLU A 16 1.79 10.74 66.59
C GLU A 16 0.94 11.22 65.39
N ARG A 17 1.02 12.49 65.01
CA ARG A 17 0.38 13.02 63.79
C ARG A 17 1.06 12.49 62.54
N GLU A 18 2.39 12.56 62.49
CA GLU A 18 3.20 12.06 61.36
C GLU A 18 2.99 10.56 61.15
N ARG A 19 2.89 9.77 62.23
CA ARG A 19 2.58 8.35 62.15
C ARG A 19 1.18 8.09 61.59
N LYS A 20 0.16 8.85 62.01
CA LYS A 20 -1.21 8.73 61.46
C LYS A 20 -1.25 9.12 59.98
N GLU A 21 -0.54 10.17 59.59
CA GLU A 21 -0.42 10.60 58.19
C GLU A 21 0.26 9.52 57.33
N GLN A 22 1.33 8.89 57.82
CA GLN A 22 1.97 7.76 57.14
C GLN A 22 1.05 6.53 57.03
N GLU A 23 0.35 6.16 58.10
CA GLU A 23 -0.60 5.05 58.10
C GLU A 23 -1.76 5.31 57.11
N GLU A 24 -2.28 6.54 57.05
CA GLU A 24 -3.31 6.92 56.07
C GLU A 24 -2.78 6.94 54.63
N HIS A 25 -1.55 7.44 54.43
CA HIS A 25 -0.90 7.42 53.12
C HIS A 25 -0.72 5.99 52.60
N GLN A 26 -0.17 5.08 53.42
CA GLN A 26 -0.01 3.67 53.07
C GLN A 26 -1.36 3.00 52.75
N ARG A 27 -2.42 3.34 53.50
CA ARG A 27 -3.78 2.85 53.22
C ARG A 27 -4.30 3.35 51.86
N LEU A 28 -4.06 4.61 51.52
CA LEU A 28 -4.48 5.18 50.23
C LEU A 28 -3.68 4.58 49.07
N GLU A 29 -2.37 4.38 49.24
CA GLU A 29 -1.52 3.71 48.24
C GLU A 29 -1.95 2.27 47.98
N LEU A 30 -2.28 1.51 49.03
CA LEU A 30 -2.76 0.14 48.87
C LEU A 30 -4.08 0.10 48.10
N LYS A 31 -5.03 0.98 48.44
CA LYS A 31 -6.31 1.10 47.70
C LYS A 31 -6.11 1.50 46.24
N ASP A 32 -5.18 2.41 45.97
CA ASP A 32 -4.90 2.82 44.60
C ASP A 32 -4.19 1.72 43.81
N LYS A 33 -3.32 0.95 44.46
CA LYS A 33 -2.69 -0.24 43.87
C LYS A 33 -3.73 -1.30 43.51
N ASP A 34 -4.64 -1.64 44.43
CA ASP A 34 -5.72 -2.60 44.19
C ASP A 34 -6.60 -2.14 43.02
N ARG A 35 -7.01 -0.85 43.01
CA ARG A 35 -7.79 -0.28 41.91
C ARG A 35 -7.07 -0.35 40.56
N ARG A 36 -5.74 -0.15 40.53
CA ARG A 36 -4.94 -0.27 39.31
C ARG A 36 -4.85 -1.74 38.86
N GLU A 37 -4.72 -2.66 39.80
CA GLU A 37 -4.65 -4.10 39.53
C GLU A 37 -5.97 -4.63 38.95
N ASP A 38 -7.11 -4.20 39.51
CA ASP A 38 -8.45 -4.50 38.97
C ASP A 38 -8.60 -3.99 37.53
N LYS A 39 -8.26 -2.72 37.28
CA LYS A 39 -8.29 -2.14 35.92
C LYS A 39 -7.37 -2.88 34.95
N LEU A 40 -6.18 -3.28 35.41
CA LEU A 40 -5.24 -4.06 34.60
C LEU A 40 -5.80 -5.44 34.27
N ASN A 41 -6.48 -6.10 35.20
CA ASN A 41 -7.16 -7.38 34.96
C ASN A 41 -8.30 -7.22 33.95
N GLU A 42 -9.13 -6.19 34.09
CA GLU A 42 -10.20 -5.88 33.11
C GLU A 42 -9.62 -5.68 31.71
N LEU A 43 -8.54 -4.89 31.59
CA LEU A 43 -7.86 -4.66 30.31
C LEU A 43 -7.24 -5.94 29.74
N ARG A 44 -6.63 -6.78 30.58
CA ARG A 44 -6.08 -8.08 30.14
C ARG A 44 -7.18 -8.97 29.57
N HIS A 45 -8.30 -9.10 30.27
CA HIS A 45 -9.42 -9.90 29.78
C HIS A 45 -10.00 -9.36 28.47
N LEU A 46 -10.14 -8.03 28.35
CA LEU A 46 -10.60 -7.41 27.10
C LEU A 46 -9.61 -7.68 25.96
N LEU A 47 -8.31 -7.57 26.22
CA LEU A 47 -7.27 -7.84 25.21
C LEU A 47 -7.28 -9.31 24.78
N GLU A 48 -7.39 -10.25 25.72
CA GLU A 48 -7.50 -11.69 25.44
C GLU A 48 -8.74 -12.03 24.63
N GLU A 49 -9.90 -11.45 24.96
CA GLU A 49 -11.13 -11.62 24.19
C GLU A 49 -10.98 -11.11 22.76
N LYS A 50 -10.43 -9.89 22.60
CA LYS A 50 -10.19 -9.32 21.27
C LYS A 50 -9.17 -10.11 20.48
N GLN A 51 -8.08 -10.56 21.10
CA GLN A 51 -7.07 -11.38 20.45
C GLN A 51 -7.68 -12.70 19.98
N THR A 52 -8.50 -13.34 20.80
CA THR A 52 -9.19 -14.59 20.45
C THR A 52 -10.19 -14.38 19.30
N ALA A 53 -10.92 -13.26 19.31
CA ALA A 53 -11.83 -12.92 18.23
C ALA A 53 -11.09 -12.67 16.91
N VAL A 54 -9.96 -11.96 16.95
CA VAL A 54 -9.11 -11.69 15.78
C VAL A 54 -8.53 -12.99 15.22
N THR A 55 -7.92 -13.84 16.04
CA THR A 55 -7.32 -15.10 15.57
C THR A 55 -8.36 -16.05 14.98
N LYS A 56 -9.57 -16.10 15.57
CA LYS A 56 -10.68 -16.86 15.02
C LYS A 56 -11.09 -16.30 13.65
N TRP A 57 -11.31 -14.99 13.55
CA TRP A 57 -11.71 -14.35 12.30
C TRP A 57 -10.67 -14.54 11.19
N GLU A 58 -9.37 -14.39 11.51
CA GLU A 58 -8.29 -14.64 10.55
C GLU A 58 -8.28 -16.10 10.06
N THR A 59 -8.53 -17.06 10.95
CA THR A 59 -8.56 -18.48 10.60
C THR A 59 -9.76 -18.81 9.71
N GLU A 60 -10.95 -18.32 10.04
CA GLU A 60 -12.15 -18.46 9.21
C GLU A 60 -11.96 -17.79 7.83
N SER A 61 -11.31 -16.63 7.80
CA SER A 61 -10.99 -15.91 6.56
C SER A 61 -10.05 -16.72 5.67
N ARG A 62 -8.99 -17.32 6.25
CA ARG A 62 -8.05 -18.22 5.54
C ARG A 62 -8.74 -19.45 4.96
N GLU A 63 -9.56 -20.13 5.77
CA GLU A 63 -10.30 -21.32 5.32
C GLU A 63 -11.26 -20.99 4.18
N LYS A 64 -11.95 -19.85 4.30
CA LYS A 64 -12.82 -19.34 3.24
C LYS A 64 -12.04 -19.03 1.97
N ALA A 65 -10.91 -18.32 2.05
CA ALA A 65 -10.08 -18.00 0.88
C ALA A 65 -9.60 -19.26 0.16
N LYS A 66 -9.15 -20.27 0.92
CA LYS A 66 -8.74 -21.58 0.37
C LYS A 66 -9.91 -22.31 -0.29
N TRP A 67 -11.09 -22.26 0.30
CA TRP A 67 -12.30 -22.83 -0.26
C TRP A 67 -12.74 -22.12 -1.54
N ASP A 68 -12.80 -20.79 -1.51
CA ASP A 68 -13.17 -19.96 -2.66
C ASP A 68 -12.21 -20.20 -3.84
N ARG A 69 -10.91 -20.37 -3.56
CA ARG A 69 -9.91 -20.76 -4.55
C ARG A 69 -10.17 -22.15 -5.12
N TYR A 70 -10.39 -23.15 -4.27
CA TYR A 70 -10.69 -24.52 -4.69
C TYR A 70 -11.94 -24.61 -5.57
N MET A 71 -12.95 -23.78 -5.29
CA MET A 71 -14.20 -23.72 -6.04
C MET A 71 -14.09 -22.90 -7.34
N ARG A 72 -13.02 -22.12 -7.52
CA ARG A 72 -12.80 -21.28 -8.69
C ARG A 72 -12.41 -22.16 -9.88
N CYS A 73 -13.08 -21.98 -11.02
CA CYS A 73 -12.81 -22.68 -12.27
C CYS A 73 -12.68 -21.67 -13.41
N ASP A 74 -11.83 -20.66 -13.24
CA ASP A 74 -11.62 -19.58 -14.22
C ASP A 74 -10.31 -19.74 -15.01
N GLY A 75 -9.50 -20.75 -14.69
CA GLY A 75 -8.20 -20.98 -15.33
C GLY A 75 -7.10 -20.04 -14.84
N SER A 76 -7.34 -19.25 -13.78
CA SER A 76 -6.30 -18.43 -13.15
C SER A 76 -5.24 -19.33 -12.47
N PRO A 77 -3.95 -18.97 -12.55
CA PRO A 77 -2.87 -19.78 -11.95
C PRO A 77 -2.92 -19.72 -10.42
N ASP A 78 -2.76 -20.84 -9.73
CA ASP A 78 -2.74 -20.92 -8.26
C ASP A 78 -1.39 -20.42 -7.71
N PRO A 79 -1.38 -19.34 -6.89
CA PRO A 79 -0.16 -18.82 -6.27
C PRO A 79 0.60 -19.81 -5.38
N SER A 80 -0.09 -20.82 -4.85
CA SER A 80 0.54 -21.89 -4.06
C SER A 80 1.25 -22.93 -4.93
N VAL A 81 0.98 -22.96 -6.24
CA VAL A 81 1.57 -23.90 -7.19
C VAL A 81 2.61 -23.16 -8.04
N GLN A 82 3.88 -23.25 -7.64
CA GLN A 82 4.97 -22.52 -8.29
C GLN A 82 5.06 -22.74 -9.81
N GLN A 83 4.76 -23.96 -10.27
CA GLN A 83 4.78 -24.28 -11.70
C GLN A 83 3.77 -23.43 -12.49
N GLU A 84 2.55 -23.27 -11.96
CA GLU A 84 1.50 -22.50 -12.63
C GLU A 84 1.88 -21.02 -12.72
N ILE A 85 2.41 -20.45 -11.64
CA ILE A 85 2.85 -19.06 -11.63
C ILE A 85 4.04 -18.83 -12.56
N ASN A 86 5.02 -19.72 -12.56
CA ASN A 86 6.15 -19.62 -13.49
C ASN A 86 5.69 -19.71 -14.94
N THR A 87 4.76 -20.62 -15.24
CA THR A 87 4.15 -20.72 -16.57
C THR A 87 3.42 -19.43 -16.94
N PHE A 88 2.60 -18.87 -16.04
CA PHE A 88 1.92 -17.59 -16.26
C PHE A 88 2.92 -16.46 -16.55
N ILE A 89 3.94 -16.27 -15.69
CA ILE A 89 4.94 -15.22 -15.83
C ILE A 89 5.67 -15.34 -17.17
N ASN A 90 6.06 -16.56 -17.57
CA ASN A 90 6.80 -16.76 -18.82
C ASN A 90 5.91 -16.55 -20.05
N LEU A 91 4.71 -17.12 -20.07
CA LEU A 91 3.76 -16.95 -21.17
C LEU A 91 3.41 -15.46 -21.35
N TRP A 92 3.09 -14.76 -20.25
CA TRP A 92 2.73 -13.35 -20.34
C TRP A 92 3.93 -12.48 -20.72
N ARG A 93 5.15 -12.79 -20.27
CA ARG A 93 6.37 -12.10 -20.69
C ARG A 93 6.61 -12.22 -22.19
N GLU A 94 6.38 -13.40 -22.76
CA GLU A 94 6.59 -13.67 -24.20
C GLU A 94 5.42 -13.22 -25.08
N ASP A 95 4.26 -12.94 -24.49
CA ASP A 95 3.07 -12.49 -25.21
C ASP A 95 3.33 -11.16 -25.95
N PRO A 96 3.22 -11.15 -27.31
CA PRO A 96 3.41 -9.95 -28.11
C PRO A 96 2.18 -9.05 -28.15
N GLU A 97 1.11 -9.35 -27.39
CA GLU A 97 -0.05 -8.47 -27.31
C GLU A 97 0.32 -7.12 -26.68
N VAL A 98 -0.11 -6.07 -27.37
CA VAL A 98 0.19 -4.67 -27.04
C VAL A 98 -1.05 -3.79 -27.05
N GLN A 99 -2.19 -4.33 -27.45
CA GLN A 99 -3.45 -3.64 -27.33
C GLN A 99 -3.77 -3.43 -25.86
N ILE A 100 -4.04 -2.17 -25.51
CA ILE A 100 -4.21 -1.77 -24.12
C ILE A 100 -5.35 -2.52 -23.41
N LYS A 101 -6.46 -2.81 -24.08
CA LYS A 101 -7.61 -3.49 -23.45
C LYS A 101 -7.28 -4.94 -23.02
N PRO A 102 -6.76 -5.82 -23.90
CA PRO A 102 -6.24 -7.12 -23.48
C PRO A 102 -5.17 -7.04 -22.39
N VAL A 103 -4.19 -6.15 -22.54
CA VAL A 103 -3.11 -5.99 -21.55
C VAL A 103 -3.66 -5.62 -20.17
N LEU A 104 -4.64 -4.72 -20.10
CA LEU A 104 -5.26 -4.33 -18.83
C LEU A 104 -6.04 -5.47 -18.16
N LYS A 105 -6.65 -6.38 -18.94
CA LYS A 105 -7.30 -7.58 -18.39
C LYS A 105 -6.29 -8.53 -17.77
N GLU A 106 -5.17 -8.78 -18.44
CA GLU A 106 -4.08 -9.60 -17.91
C GLU A 106 -3.44 -8.95 -16.68
N CYS A 107 -3.30 -7.61 -16.68
CA CYS A 107 -2.88 -6.87 -15.50
C CYS A 107 -3.86 -7.06 -14.33
N ALA A 108 -5.17 -7.03 -14.56
CA ALA A 108 -6.16 -7.26 -13.51
C ALA A 108 -6.03 -8.67 -12.89
N LEU A 109 -5.79 -9.69 -13.73
CA LEU A 109 -5.48 -11.03 -13.25
C LEU A 109 -4.19 -11.05 -12.42
N ALA A 110 -3.13 -10.42 -12.92
CA ALA A 110 -1.87 -10.32 -12.20
C ALA A 110 -2.00 -9.63 -10.84
N LEU A 111 -2.83 -8.58 -10.73
CA LEU A 111 -3.13 -7.90 -9.48
C LEU A 111 -3.84 -8.82 -8.47
N GLN A 112 -4.77 -9.65 -8.93
CA GLN A 112 -5.41 -10.66 -8.07
C GLN A 112 -4.39 -11.66 -7.53
N LEU A 113 -3.44 -12.10 -8.36
CA LEU A 113 -2.35 -12.97 -7.92
C LEU A 113 -1.43 -12.30 -6.89
N LEU A 114 -1.15 -11.00 -7.05
CA LEU A 114 -0.38 -10.23 -6.05
C LEU A 114 -1.12 -10.20 -4.71
N GLU A 115 -2.42 -9.93 -4.69
CA GLU A 115 -3.22 -9.89 -3.46
C GLU A 115 -3.23 -11.25 -2.75
N GLU A 116 -3.37 -12.34 -3.50
CA GLU A 116 -3.30 -13.70 -2.96
C GLU A 116 -1.91 -14.02 -2.39
N LEU A 117 -0.82 -13.68 -3.10
CA LEU A 117 0.56 -13.86 -2.62
C LEU A 117 0.85 -13.05 -1.35
N GLU A 118 0.37 -11.81 -1.28
CA GLU A 118 0.48 -10.99 -0.06
C GLU A 118 -0.31 -11.60 1.10
N GLY A 119 -1.48 -12.18 0.83
CA GLY A 119 -2.23 -12.98 1.80
C GLY A 119 -1.41 -14.13 2.36
N MET A 120 -0.78 -14.91 1.48
CA MET A 120 0.07 -16.02 1.87
C MET A 120 1.30 -15.57 2.68
N LEU A 121 1.86 -14.38 2.40
CA LEU A 121 2.95 -13.81 3.20
C LEU A 121 2.50 -13.37 4.60
N ARG A 122 1.28 -12.84 4.73
CA ARG A 122 0.70 -12.47 6.03
C ARG A 122 0.51 -13.68 6.94
N ASP A 123 0.33 -14.86 6.36
CA ASP A 123 0.16 -16.13 7.07
C ASP A 123 1.46 -16.70 7.66
N GLN A 124 2.56 -15.95 7.62
CA GLN A 124 3.87 -16.33 8.17
C GLN A 124 4.34 -17.70 7.66
N PRO A 125 4.52 -17.86 6.34
CA PRO A 125 4.95 -19.11 5.76
C PRO A 125 6.39 -19.45 6.19
N GLU A 126 6.80 -20.68 5.93
CA GLU A 126 8.18 -21.11 6.15
C GLU A 126 9.16 -20.15 5.42
N PRO A 127 10.34 -19.86 5.98
CA PRO A 127 11.25 -18.86 5.43
C PRO A 127 11.61 -19.07 3.94
N ALA A 128 11.71 -20.32 3.51
CA ALA A 128 11.96 -20.66 2.11
C ALA A 128 10.79 -20.30 1.18
N ASP A 129 9.55 -20.55 1.62
CA ASP A 129 8.35 -20.19 0.88
C ASP A 129 8.12 -18.68 0.91
N ALA A 130 8.39 -18.02 2.04
CA ALA A 130 8.31 -16.57 2.18
C ALA A 130 9.21 -15.85 1.16
N LEU A 131 10.47 -16.29 1.06
CA LEU A 131 11.41 -15.73 0.09
C LEU A 131 10.92 -15.93 -1.35
N ARG A 132 10.44 -17.14 -1.67
CA ARG A 132 9.90 -17.47 -3.00
C ARG A 132 8.69 -16.59 -3.36
N TYR A 133 7.76 -16.38 -2.43
CA TYR A 133 6.61 -15.51 -2.66
C TYR A 133 7.02 -14.05 -2.87
N GLN A 134 8.00 -13.56 -2.11
CA GLN A 134 8.56 -12.21 -2.29
C GLN A 134 9.21 -12.04 -3.67
N GLU A 135 10.02 -12.99 -4.12
CA GLU A 135 10.62 -12.99 -5.46
C GLU A 135 9.55 -13.02 -6.57
N THR A 136 8.50 -13.82 -6.35
CA THR A 136 7.37 -13.93 -7.28
C THR A 136 6.59 -12.62 -7.36
N LEU A 137 6.29 -11.98 -6.23
CA LEU A 137 5.65 -10.65 -6.17
C LEU A 137 6.45 -9.63 -6.98
N LEU A 138 7.77 -9.57 -6.76
CA LEU A 138 8.65 -8.66 -7.50
C LEU A 138 8.63 -8.92 -9.00
N SER A 139 8.66 -10.20 -9.40
CA SER A 139 8.62 -10.60 -10.81
C SER A 139 7.32 -10.16 -11.49
N ILE A 140 6.17 -10.36 -10.83
CA ILE A 140 4.87 -9.96 -11.36
C ILE A 140 4.74 -8.43 -11.41
N GLN A 141 5.16 -7.71 -10.36
CA GLN A 141 5.13 -6.24 -10.34
C GLN A 141 6.01 -5.63 -11.44
N THR A 142 7.22 -6.18 -11.64
CA THR A 142 8.12 -5.77 -12.73
C THR A 142 7.50 -6.05 -14.09
N LEU A 143 6.81 -7.19 -14.24
CA LEU A 143 6.15 -7.57 -15.48
C LEU A 143 4.97 -6.64 -15.81
N ILE A 144 4.13 -6.30 -14.82
CA ILE A 144 3.05 -5.30 -14.97
C ILE A 144 3.62 -3.97 -15.47
N GLN A 145 4.70 -3.48 -14.85
CA GLN A 145 5.35 -2.25 -15.27
C GLN A 145 5.84 -2.34 -16.72
N SER A 146 6.55 -3.42 -17.06
CA SER A 146 7.07 -3.64 -18.41
C SER A 146 5.95 -3.68 -19.45
N LYS A 147 4.79 -4.24 -19.11
CA LYS A 147 3.62 -4.30 -20.00
C LYS A 147 2.98 -2.93 -20.20
N HIS A 148 2.90 -2.12 -19.14
CA HIS A 148 2.45 -0.71 -19.25
C HIS A 148 3.39 0.13 -20.11
N ASP A 149 4.70 -0.03 -19.93
CA ASP A 149 5.70 0.67 -20.72
C ASP A 149 5.65 0.25 -22.20
N HIS A 150 5.52 -1.04 -22.49
CA HIS A 150 5.41 -1.53 -23.87
C HIS A 150 4.11 -1.07 -24.55
N THR A 151 2.99 -1.11 -23.83
CA THR A 151 1.71 -0.60 -24.32
C THR A 151 1.77 0.91 -24.60
N THR A 152 2.45 1.66 -23.73
CA THR A 152 2.70 3.10 -23.94
C THR A 152 3.51 3.33 -25.22
N ASP A 153 4.61 2.60 -25.41
CA ASP A 153 5.46 2.70 -26.60
C ASP A 153 4.67 2.45 -27.89
N GLU A 154 3.84 1.41 -27.90
CA GLU A 154 3.00 1.07 -29.06
C GLU A 154 1.95 2.15 -29.36
N ILE A 155 1.31 2.73 -28.35
CA ILE A 155 0.39 3.86 -28.55
C ILE A 155 1.13 5.05 -29.19
N LEU A 156 2.34 5.35 -28.72
CA LEU A 156 3.13 6.48 -29.23
C LEU A 156 3.65 6.25 -30.66
N LYS A 157 3.92 5.01 -31.08
CA LYS A 157 4.25 4.69 -32.49
C LYS A 157 3.15 5.14 -33.46
N TRP A 158 1.90 5.11 -33.02
CA TRP A 158 0.75 5.55 -33.80
C TRP A 158 0.28 6.96 -33.45
N ALA A 159 1.10 7.78 -32.78
CA ALA A 159 0.73 9.12 -32.35
C ALA A 159 0.22 10.01 -33.49
N ASN A 160 0.87 9.95 -34.66
CA ASN A 160 0.47 10.71 -35.84
C ASN A 160 -0.94 10.33 -36.36
N ALA A 161 -1.35 9.07 -36.19
CA ALA A 161 -2.69 8.64 -36.58
C ALA A 161 -3.78 9.11 -35.59
N HIS A 162 -3.36 9.49 -34.38
CA HIS A 162 -4.23 9.98 -33.30
C HIS A 162 -4.03 11.47 -33.03
N SER A 163 -3.48 12.22 -34.00
CA SER A 163 -3.34 13.67 -33.87
C SER A 163 -4.71 14.34 -33.91
N ASP A 164 -4.98 15.18 -32.93
CA ASP A 164 -6.14 16.05 -32.92
C ASP A 164 -6.04 17.11 -34.04
N ILE A 165 -7.16 17.36 -34.70
CA ILE A 165 -7.22 18.23 -35.90
C ILE A 165 -7.03 19.70 -35.52
N GLU A 166 -7.50 20.10 -34.33
CA GLU A 166 -7.46 21.50 -33.89
C GLU A 166 -6.07 21.90 -33.38
N THR A 167 -5.48 21.06 -32.54
CA THR A 167 -4.19 21.32 -31.89
C THR A 167 -3.01 20.82 -32.72
N GLY A 168 -3.21 19.81 -33.57
CA GLY A 168 -2.17 19.10 -34.28
C GLY A 168 -1.28 18.23 -33.40
N ASN A 169 -1.65 18.00 -32.13
CA ASN A 169 -0.93 17.16 -31.18
C ASN A 169 -1.72 15.89 -30.89
N MET A 170 -1.07 14.85 -30.36
CA MET A 170 -1.77 13.66 -29.90
C MET A 170 -2.26 13.88 -28.47
N GLN A 171 -3.50 13.49 -28.19
CA GLN A 171 -4.04 13.36 -26.83
C GLN A 171 -4.91 12.11 -26.74
N THR A 172 -4.65 11.25 -25.76
CA THR A 172 -5.48 10.06 -25.51
C THR A 172 -5.59 9.75 -24.02
N VAL A 173 -6.76 9.25 -23.64
CA VAL A 173 -7.06 8.75 -22.29
C VAL A 173 -7.49 7.31 -22.40
N VAL A 174 -6.90 6.45 -21.58
CA VAL A 174 -7.33 5.07 -21.41
C VAL A 174 -7.56 4.80 -19.94
N GLN A 175 -8.74 4.28 -19.61
CA GLN A 175 -9.18 4.06 -18.25
C GLN A 175 -9.75 2.66 -18.07
N ASP A 176 -9.45 2.09 -16.91
CA ASP A 176 -9.96 0.84 -16.37
C ASP A 176 -10.14 1.01 -14.84
N ASP A 177 -10.73 0.03 -14.16
CA ASP A 177 -11.09 0.12 -12.74
C ASP A 177 -9.90 0.41 -11.81
N ASN A 178 -8.70 -0.07 -12.18
CA ASN A 178 -7.49 0.07 -11.37
C ASN A 178 -6.42 0.98 -11.98
N PHE A 179 -6.72 1.60 -13.13
CA PHE A 179 -5.70 2.18 -14.01
C PHE A 179 -6.26 3.34 -14.83
N THR A 180 -5.53 4.46 -14.85
CA THR A 180 -5.77 5.57 -15.77
C THR A 180 -4.45 5.97 -16.42
N LEU A 181 -4.42 5.95 -17.75
CA LEU A 181 -3.30 6.40 -18.57
C LEU A 181 -3.74 7.61 -19.41
N CYS A 182 -3.04 8.71 -19.24
CA CYS A 182 -3.15 9.87 -20.11
C CYS A 182 -1.84 10.03 -20.87
N LEU A 183 -1.94 10.12 -22.19
CA LEU A 183 -0.80 10.35 -23.06
C LEU A 183 -1.03 11.59 -23.91
N TRP A 184 0.01 12.41 -23.97
CA TRP A 184 0.07 13.54 -24.87
C TRP A 184 1.40 13.52 -25.62
N ALA A 185 1.38 13.80 -26.94
CA ALA A 185 2.60 13.88 -27.73
C ALA A 185 2.66 15.18 -28.54
N ASN A 186 3.82 15.85 -28.49
CA ASN A 186 4.08 17.11 -29.16
C ASN A 186 4.45 16.90 -30.63
N LEU A 187 3.45 16.81 -31.50
CA LEU A 187 3.67 16.61 -32.93
C LEU A 187 3.80 17.95 -33.68
N ASN A 188 3.03 18.96 -33.27
CA ASN A 188 2.99 20.27 -33.93
C ASN A 188 4.17 21.19 -33.55
N LYS A 189 4.73 21.02 -32.34
CA LYS A 189 5.88 21.81 -31.82
C LYS A 189 5.69 23.32 -31.89
N ASN A 190 4.45 23.77 -31.72
CA ASN A 190 4.13 25.19 -31.80
C ASN A 190 4.10 25.82 -30.39
N PRO A 191 5.12 26.62 -30.02
CA PRO A 191 5.20 27.21 -28.69
C PRO A 191 4.05 28.16 -28.39
N ARG A 192 3.36 28.72 -29.39
CA ARG A 192 2.19 29.59 -29.16
C ARG A 192 0.97 28.87 -28.61
N HIS A 193 0.81 27.57 -28.89
CA HIS A 193 -0.30 26.77 -28.37
C HIS A 193 0.04 26.13 -27.02
N VAL A 194 1.33 25.95 -26.73
CA VAL A 194 1.82 25.23 -25.56
C VAL A 194 1.94 26.13 -24.32
N THR A 195 2.18 27.45 -24.49
CA THR A 195 2.61 28.30 -23.37
C THR A 195 1.52 29.12 -22.69
N ASP A 196 0.35 29.28 -23.34
CA ASP A 196 -0.74 30.10 -22.83
C ASP A 196 -2.02 29.27 -22.53
N VAL A 197 -2.03 27.98 -22.90
CA VAL A 197 -3.16 27.07 -22.68
C VAL A 197 -2.60 25.80 -22.03
N GLY A 198 -2.94 25.55 -20.77
CA GLY A 198 -2.63 24.28 -20.11
C GLY A 198 -3.32 23.12 -20.84
N PHE A 199 -2.66 21.97 -20.91
CA PHE A 199 -3.25 20.77 -21.51
C PHE A 199 -4.13 20.07 -20.49
N HIS A 200 -5.36 19.77 -20.87
CA HIS A 200 -6.35 19.18 -19.99
C HIS A 200 -6.93 17.91 -20.62
N PHE A 201 -6.91 16.83 -19.85
CA PHE A 201 -7.64 15.60 -20.09
C PHE A 201 -8.98 15.72 -19.34
N GLU A 202 -9.96 16.36 -19.99
CA GLU A 202 -11.27 16.70 -19.41
C GLU A 202 -12.00 15.46 -18.84
N GLU A 203 -11.81 14.30 -19.45
CA GLU A 203 -12.46 13.04 -19.04
C GLU A 203 -12.06 12.60 -17.63
N VAL A 204 -10.87 12.99 -17.18
CA VAL A 204 -10.28 12.56 -15.90
C VAL A 204 -9.95 13.73 -14.97
N GLY A 205 -10.18 14.96 -15.41
CA GLY A 205 -9.88 16.17 -14.65
C GLY A 205 -8.39 16.34 -14.35
N LEU A 206 -7.52 15.79 -15.20
CA LEU A 206 -6.07 15.91 -15.08
C LEU A 206 -5.54 16.88 -16.13
N GLY A 207 -4.47 17.58 -15.79
CA GLY A 207 -3.83 18.48 -16.74
C GLY A 207 -2.38 18.74 -16.37
N PHE A 208 -1.67 19.34 -17.32
CA PHE A 208 -0.29 19.74 -17.12
C PHE A 208 0.03 21.00 -17.92
N GLU A 209 1.03 21.73 -17.44
CA GLU A 209 1.63 22.85 -18.15
C GLU A 209 3.04 22.45 -18.59
N LEU A 210 3.44 22.91 -19.76
CA LEU A 210 4.72 22.56 -20.35
C LEU A 210 5.62 23.80 -20.44
N PRO A 211 6.86 23.76 -19.91
CA PRO A 211 7.82 24.84 -20.06
C PRO A 211 8.09 25.18 -21.53
N LYS A 212 8.29 26.47 -21.84
CA LYS A 212 8.52 26.97 -23.20
C LYS A 212 9.66 26.26 -23.92
N GLN A 213 10.68 25.83 -23.18
CA GLN A 213 11.85 25.14 -23.70
C GLN A 213 11.51 23.75 -24.25
N LEU A 214 10.54 23.06 -23.66
CA LEU A 214 10.09 21.74 -24.08
C LEU A 214 9.03 21.81 -25.19
N ALA A 215 8.36 22.97 -25.34
CA ALA A 215 7.32 23.21 -26.34
C ALA A 215 7.77 23.03 -27.80
N VAL A 216 9.07 23.18 -28.07
CA VAL A 216 9.68 23.03 -29.40
C VAL A 216 10.40 21.69 -29.58
N SER A 217 10.38 20.83 -28.56
CA SER A 217 11.09 19.55 -28.53
C SER A 217 10.18 18.38 -28.91
N ASP A 218 10.79 17.30 -29.40
CA ASP A 218 10.16 15.99 -29.56
C ASP A 218 9.94 15.35 -28.19
N ILE A 219 8.78 15.62 -27.59
CA ILE A 219 8.43 15.13 -26.26
C ILE A 219 7.03 14.54 -26.23
N ALA A 220 6.87 13.57 -25.34
CA ALA A 220 5.57 13.07 -24.91
C ALA A 220 5.48 13.15 -23.39
N VAL A 221 4.26 13.36 -22.89
CA VAL A 221 3.95 13.37 -21.47
C VAL A 221 3.05 12.17 -21.19
N ARG A 222 3.47 11.36 -20.22
CA ARG A 222 2.69 10.25 -19.68
C ARG A 222 2.28 10.57 -18.25
N ILE A 223 0.98 10.52 -17.99
CA ILE A 223 0.42 10.52 -16.64
C ILE A 223 -0.18 9.15 -16.41
N LEU A 224 0.33 8.44 -15.41
CA LEU A 224 -0.11 7.11 -15.03
C LEU A 224 -0.61 7.15 -13.59
N HIS A 225 -1.89 6.84 -13.40
CA HIS A 225 -2.52 6.73 -12.08
C HIS A 225 -2.98 5.28 -11.86
N THR A 226 -2.49 4.64 -10.81
CA THR A 226 -2.83 3.27 -10.45
C THR A 226 -3.37 3.22 -9.03
N HIS A 227 -4.37 2.36 -8.78
CA HIS A 227 -4.90 2.12 -7.43
C HIS A 227 -4.08 1.10 -6.63
N TYR A 228 -2.97 0.65 -7.20
CA TYR A 228 -2.03 -0.30 -6.65
C TYR A 228 -0.61 0.21 -6.78
N ASP A 229 0.27 -0.31 -5.93
CA ASP A 229 1.68 0.05 -5.89
C ASP A 229 2.53 -1.02 -6.58
N HIS A 230 2.99 -0.71 -7.78
CA HIS A 230 3.91 -1.53 -8.55
C HIS A 230 5.28 -0.85 -8.72
N LEU A 231 5.56 0.24 -8.00
CA LEU A 231 6.78 1.04 -8.18
C LEU A 231 7.63 1.15 -6.92
N SER A 232 7.06 0.99 -5.71
CA SER A 232 7.83 1.13 -4.48
C SER A 232 9.00 0.14 -4.37
N HIS A 233 8.84 -1.07 -4.91
CA HIS A 233 9.94 -2.04 -4.92
C HIS A 233 11.16 -1.54 -5.73
N LEU A 234 10.92 -0.76 -6.80
CA LEU A 234 11.99 -0.17 -7.62
C LEU A 234 12.74 0.94 -6.89
N ALA A 235 12.07 1.67 -6.00
CA ALA A 235 12.71 2.69 -5.16
C ALA A 235 13.72 2.05 -4.20
N ASN A 236 13.40 0.86 -3.68
CA ASN A 236 14.27 0.12 -2.76
C ASN A 236 15.49 -0.51 -3.46
N LEU A 237 15.38 -0.85 -4.75
CA LEU A 237 16.49 -1.39 -5.54
C LEU A 237 17.59 -0.37 -5.82
N LYS A 238 17.24 0.92 -5.97
CA LYS A 238 18.22 2.01 -6.22
C LYS A 238 19.15 2.29 -5.04
N GLY A 239 18.87 1.74 -3.85
CA GLY A 239 19.74 1.83 -2.68
C GLY A 239 20.80 0.72 -2.59
N GLN A 240 20.82 -0.25 -3.51
CA GLN A 240 21.68 -1.44 -3.47
C GLN A 240 22.70 -1.54 -4.61
N THR A 241 22.78 -0.54 -5.49
CA THR A 241 23.90 -0.44 -6.45
C THR A 241 25.13 0.14 -5.74
N PRO A 242 26.29 -0.56 -5.76
CA PRO A 242 27.54 -0.09 -5.15
C PRO A 242 28.13 1.14 -5.84
#